data_AF-A0A522BSA0-F1
#
_entry.id   AF-A0A522BSA0-F1
#
_cell.length_a   1.000
_cell.length_b   1.000
_cell.length_c   1.000
_cell.angle_alpha   90.00
_cell.angle_beta   90.00
_cell.angle_gamma   90.00
#
_symmetry.space_group_name_H-M   'P 1'
#
loop_
_entity.id
_entity.type
_entity.pdbx_description
1 polymer ?
#
loop_
_entity_poly.entity_id
_entity_poly.type
_entity_poly.pdbx_seq_one_letter_code
_entity_poly.pdbx_strand_id
1 'polypeptide(L)'
;MKDSEPTMALSVAQLVDRKTGEYHNTLRKSDIASSLPDAAIQEAKSIVADASVKAVAIIIEGQSHGGWQLSKEAVAAKIGDKIKSVADRVSDLEQSSSASSSPAAMGSAREAKSALDAAKVLVEQQDLSGALVKVIEGKELIKAAEQIASAANLEFARPTSTLSDAESAASAAIKSGMSEDTRPRIIVSSTPDIAPDLPTASSTIPVIRILD
;
A
#
# COMPACT_ATOMS: atom_id res chain seq x y z
N MET A 1 2.96 -35.18 20.59
CA MET A 1 2.12 -34.89 19.41
C MET A 1 2.27 -33.41 19.07
N LYS A 2 3.29 -33.04 18.28
CA LYS A 2 3.46 -31.67 17.75
C LYS A 2 4.17 -31.64 16.37
N ASP A 3 4.22 -32.78 15.68
CA ASP A 3 4.95 -32.91 14.40
C ASP A 3 4.07 -32.67 13.16
N SER A 4 2.76 -32.41 13.33
CA SER A 4 1.80 -32.26 12.22
C SER A 4 1.61 -30.82 11.75
N GLU A 5 1.74 -29.83 12.63
CA GLU A 5 1.54 -28.40 12.32
C GLU A 5 2.56 -27.82 11.34
N PRO A 6 3.89 -28.03 11.50
CA PRO A 6 4.86 -27.47 10.56
C PRO A 6 4.69 -28.04 9.15
N THR A 7 4.32 -29.33 9.03
CA THR A 7 4.12 -30.00 7.73
C THR A 7 2.88 -29.48 6.99
N MET A 8 1.80 -29.17 7.72
CA MET A 8 0.59 -28.58 7.13
C MET A 8 0.82 -27.14 6.67
N ALA A 9 1.52 -26.32 7.47
CA ALA A 9 1.82 -24.93 7.10
C ALA A 9 2.65 -24.85 5.80
N LEU A 10 3.66 -25.72 5.65
CA LEU A 10 4.43 -25.82 4.41
C LEU A 10 3.55 -26.18 3.21
N SER A 11 2.71 -27.21 3.36
CA SER A 11 1.85 -27.70 2.29
C SER A 11 0.85 -26.63 1.84
N VAL A 12 0.30 -25.87 2.80
CA VAL A 12 -0.58 -24.73 2.52
C VAL A 12 0.20 -23.61 1.82
N ALA A 13 1.39 -23.25 2.28
CA ALA A 13 2.20 -22.21 1.64
C ALA A 13 2.57 -22.59 0.21
N GLN A 14 2.99 -23.83 -0.04
CA GLN A 14 3.26 -24.34 -1.39
C GLN A 14 2.02 -24.35 -2.28
N LEU A 15 0.85 -24.71 -1.72
CA LEU A 15 -0.42 -24.65 -2.44
C LEU A 15 -0.79 -23.22 -2.82
N VAL A 16 -0.66 -22.27 -1.88
CA VAL A 16 -0.92 -20.84 -2.12
C VAL A 16 0.04 -20.27 -3.16
N ASP A 17 1.33 -20.56 -3.08
CA ASP A 17 2.31 -20.11 -4.08
C ASP A 17 1.99 -20.66 -5.47
N ARG A 18 1.66 -21.95 -5.58
CA ARG A 18 1.24 -22.57 -6.84
C ARG A 18 -0.04 -21.94 -7.38
N LYS A 19 -1.07 -21.77 -6.55
CA LYS A 19 -2.36 -21.22 -6.96
C LYS A 19 -2.26 -19.75 -7.34
N THR A 20 -1.48 -18.97 -6.62
CA THR A 20 -1.20 -17.57 -6.99
C THR A 20 -0.48 -17.48 -8.32
N GLY A 21 0.43 -18.41 -8.65
CA GLY A 21 1.00 -18.54 -9.98
C GLY A 21 -0.04 -18.85 -11.08
N GLU A 22 -0.96 -19.77 -10.83
CA GLU A 22 -2.08 -20.09 -11.75
C GLU A 22 -2.99 -18.86 -11.98
N TYR A 23 -3.33 -18.14 -10.92
CA TYR A 23 -4.14 -16.91 -11.01
C TYR A 23 -3.40 -15.80 -11.74
N HIS A 24 -2.10 -15.59 -11.46
CA HIS A 24 -1.31 -14.57 -12.15
C HIS A 24 -1.22 -14.84 -13.66
N ASN A 25 -1.07 -16.12 -14.06
CA ASN A 25 -1.09 -16.51 -15.47
C ASN A 25 -2.45 -16.28 -16.12
N THR A 26 -3.54 -16.56 -15.39
CA THR A 26 -4.91 -16.31 -15.89
C THR A 26 -5.17 -14.80 -16.04
N LEU A 27 -4.81 -14.02 -15.01
CA LEU A 27 -4.99 -12.56 -14.99
C LEU A 27 -4.21 -11.87 -16.12
N ARG A 28 -2.99 -12.34 -16.41
CA ARG A 28 -2.18 -11.85 -17.54
C ARG A 28 -2.80 -12.16 -18.91
N LYS A 29 -3.55 -13.26 -19.03
CA LYS A 29 -4.27 -13.62 -20.26
C LYS A 29 -5.59 -12.86 -20.39
N SER A 30 -6.25 -12.53 -19.29
CA SER A 30 -7.51 -11.77 -19.30
C SER A 30 -7.34 -10.31 -19.68
N ASP A 31 -6.15 -9.71 -19.50
CA ASP A 31 -5.82 -8.37 -20.05
C ASP A 31 -6.07 -8.26 -21.57
N ILE A 32 -6.14 -9.39 -22.27
CA ILE A 32 -6.31 -9.47 -23.73
C ILE A 32 -7.79 -9.61 -24.12
N ALA A 33 -8.70 -9.92 -23.18
CA ALA A 33 -10.04 -10.40 -23.51
C ALA A 33 -11.21 -9.83 -22.67
N SER A 34 -10.98 -9.07 -21.60
CA SER A 34 -12.04 -8.75 -20.64
C SER A 34 -12.71 -7.39 -20.81
N SER A 35 -14.04 -7.38 -20.70
CA SER A 35 -14.92 -6.20 -20.49
C SER A 35 -14.90 -5.67 -19.04
N LEU A 36 -13.95 -6.14 -18.23
CA LEU A 36 -13.81 -5.76 -16.82
C LEU A 36 -13.05 -4.44 -16.70
N PRO A 37 -13.38 -3.60 -15.70
CA PRO A 37 -12.65 -2.36 -15.48
C PRO A 37 -11.20 -2.66 -15.07
N ASP A 38 -10.24 -1.99 -15.72
CA ASP A 38 -8.80 -2.15 -15.49
C ASP A 38 -8.41 -2.07 -14.02
N ALA A 39 -9.05 -1.18 -13.25
CA ALA A 39 -8.80 -1.03 -11.82
C ALA A 39 -9.04 -2.33 -11.02
N ALA A 40 -10.10 -3.08 -11.33
CA ALA A 40 -10.41 -4.33 -10.64
C ALA A 40 -9.41 -5.45 -11.00
N ILE A 41 -8.93 -5.47 -12.25
CA ILE A 41 -7.90 -6.41 -12.69
C ILE A 41 -6.57 -6.11 -12.01
N GLN A 42 -6.21 -4.83 -11.87
CA GLN A 42 -5.00 -4.40 -11.18
C GLN A 42 -5.05 -4.71 -9.67
N GLU A 43 -6.20 -4.49 -9.03
CA GLU A 43 -6.39 -4.87 -7.62
C GLU A 43 -6.24 -6.39 -7.42
N ALA A 44 -6.88 -7.20 -8.28
CA ALA A 44 -6.76 -8.66 -8.24
C ALA A 44 -5.30 -9.12 -8.42
N LYS A 45 -4.55 -8.51 -9.36
CA LYS A 45 -3.11 -8.78 -9.55
C LYS A 45 -2.31 -8.45 -8.28
N SER A 46 -2.60 -7.33 -7.65
CA SER A 46 -1.93 -6.89 -6.42
C SER A 46 -2.17 -7.85 -5.25
N ILE A 47 -3.41 -8.30 -5.05
CA ILE A 47 -3.78 -9.27 -4.01
C ILE A 47 -3.09 -10.61 -4.25
N VAL A 48 -3.12 -11.12 -5.49
CA VAL A 48 -2.47 -12.38 -5.87
C VAL A 48 -0.96 -12.29 -5.63
N ALA A 49 -0.32 -11.17 -6.01
CA ALA A 49 1.10 -10.95 -5.76
C ALA A 49 1.44 -10.90 -4.27
N ASP A 50 0.62 -10.26 -3.44
CA ASP A 50 0.81 -10.20 -1.98
C ASP A 50 0.71 -11.58 -1.32
N ALA A 51 -0.33 -12.35 -1.66
CA ALA A 51 -0.48 -13.71 -1.17
C ALA A 51 0.70 -14.60 -1.58
N SER A 52 1.21 -14.41 -2.80
CA SER A 52 2.37 -15.14 -3.32
C SER A 52 3.65 -14.85 -2.54
N VAL A 53 3.92 -13.57 -2.24
CA VAL A 53 5.10 -13.15 -1.47
C VAL A 53 5.02 -13.66 -0.03
N LYS A 54 3.84 -13.59 0.61
CA LYS A 54 3.62 -14.14 1.96
C LYS A 54 3.81 -15.65 2.01
N ALA A 55 3.37 -16.38 0.98
CA ALA A 55 3.61 -17.82 0.89
C ALA A 55 5.10 -18.15 0.83
N VAL A 56 5.90 -17.39 0.06
CA VAL A 56 7.35 -17.55 0.01
C VAL A 56 8.02 -17.18 1.35
N ALA A 57 7.53 -16.15 2.04
CA ALA A 57 8.01 -15.78 3.38
C ALA A 57 7.87 -16.94 4.38
N ILE A 58 6.68 -17.56 4.40
CA ILE A 58 6.41 -18.73 5.23
C ILE A 58 7.38 -19.86 4.87
N ILE A 59 7.58 -20.15 3.57
CA ILE A 59 8.53 -21.16 3.07
C ILE A 59 9.96 -20.94 3.58
N ILE A 60 10.45 -19.71 3.54
CA ILE A 60 11.81 -19.37 4.02
C ILE A 60 11.90 -19.53 5.53
N GLU A 61 10.91 -19.03 6.27
CA GLU A 61 10.86 -19.14 7.73
C GLU A 61 10.91 -20.61 8.17
N GLY A 62 10.06 -21.47 7.60
CA GLY A 62 10.08 -22.88 7.98
C GLY A 62 11.31 -23.67 7.50
N GLN A 63 12.02 -23.20 6.47
CA GLN A 63 13.35 -23.73 6.12
C GLN A 63 14.40 -23.33 7.17
N SER A 64 14.36 -22.09 7.67
CA SER A 64 15.30 -21.58 8.68
C SER A 64 15.18 -22.28 10.04
N HIS A 65 13.97 -22.76 10.38
CA HIS A 65 13.71 -23.54 11.59
C HIS A 65 14.04 -25.04 11.46
N GLY A 66 14.63 -25.47 10.33
CA GLY A 66 15.06 -26.86 10.11
C GLY A 66 13.92 -27.87 9.95
N GLY A 67 12.67 -27.42 9.87
CA GLY A 67 11.50 -28.28 9.79
C GLY A 67 11.17 -28.75 8.38
N TRP A 68 11.59 -28.03 7.34
CA TRP A 68 11.10 -28.24 5.96
C TRP A 68 12.20 -28.66 5.00
N GLN A 69 12.01 -29.82 4.34
CA GLN A 69 12.93 -30.35 3.32
C GLN A 69 12.70 -29.69 1.95
N LEU A 70 12.89 -28.38 1.86
CA LEU A 70 13.03 -27.68 0.58
C LEU A 70 14.50 -27.34 0.34
N SER A 71 14.98 -27.59 -0.87
CA SER A 71 16.34 -27.19 -1.26
C SER A 71 16.44 -25.66 -1.33
N LYS A 72 17.60 -25.12 -0.97
CA LYS A 72 17.86 -23.67 -1.08
C LYS A 72 17.70 -23.18 -2.51
N GLU A 73 18.03 -24.02 -3.48
CA GLU A 73 17.87 -23.77 -4.91
C GLU A 73 16.39 -23.63 -5.29
N ALA A 74 15.50 -24.46 -4.73
CA ALA A 74 14.07 -24.37 -4.99
C ALA A 74 13.47 -23.08 -4.42
N VAL A 75 13.93 -22.66 -3.23
CA VAL A 75 13.50 -21.39 -2.61
C VAL A 75 14.07 -20.18 -3.37
N ALA A 76 15.34 -20.24 -3.77
CA ALA A 76 15.97 -19.23 -4.62
C ALA A 76 15.24 -19.05 -5.95
N ALA A 77 14.83 -20.14 -6.61
CA ALA A 77 14.03 -20.07 -7.83
C ALA A 77 12.70 -19.35 -7.61
N LYS A 78 11.99 -19.64 -6.51
CA LYS A 78 10.75 -18.95 -6.15
C LYS A 78 10.95 -17.46 -5.93
N ILE A 79 12.03 -17.06 -5.25
CA ILE A 79 12.38 -15.64 -5.06
C ILE A 79 12.71 -15.01 -6.42
N GLY A 80 13.47 -15.69 -7.27
CA GLY A 80 13.78 -15.26 -8.64
C GLY A 80 12.51 -14.99 -9.47
N ASP A 81 11.51 -15.86 -9.38
CA ASP A 81 10.20 -15.65 -10.01
C ASP A 81 9.50 -14.40 -9.47
N LYS A 82 9.61 -14.10 -8.17
CA LYS A 82 9.04 -12.87 -7.60
C LYS A 82 9.80 -11.63 -8.04
N ILE A 83 11.13 -11.68 -8.06
CA ILE A 83 11.96 -10.60 -8.59
C ILE A 83 11.52 -10.27 -10.02
N LYS A 84 11.34 -11.29 -10.85
CA LYS A 84 10.88 -11.13 -12.24
C LYS A 84 9.47 -10.54 -12.31
N SER A 85 8.52 -11.07 -11.54
CA SER A 85 7.15 -10.57 -11.50
C SER A 85 7.07 -9.09 -11.09
N VAL A 86 7.84 -8.69 -10.08
CA VAL A 86 7.90 -7.30 -9.62
C VAL A 86 8.63 -6.42 -10.65
N ALA A 87 9.69 -6.92 -11.30
CA ALA A 87 10.39 -6.20 -12.38
C ALA A 87 9.51 -5.98 -13.63
N ASP A 88 8.69 -6.96 -14.00
CA ASP A 88 7.70 -6.84 -15.08
C ASP A 88 6.75 -5.66 -14.75
N ARG A 89 6.26 -5.56 -13.49
CA ARG A 89 5.40 -4.45 -13.05
C ARG A 89 6.11 -3.09 -13.06
N VAL A 90 7.38 -3.01 -12.68
CA VAL A 90 8.17 -1.76 -12.82
C VAL A 90 8.18 -1.33 -14.29
N SER A 91 8.41 -2.28 -15.20
CA SER A 91 8.49 -2.01 -16.63
C SER A 91 7.14 -1.54 -17.19
N ASP A 92 6.04 -2.19 -16.78
CA ASP A 92 4.68 -1.79 -17.17
C ASP A 92 4.36 -0.37 -16.67
N LEU A 93 4.80 -0.04 -15.44
CA LEU A 93 4.61 1.29 -14.87
C LEU A 93 5.42 2.35 -15.62
N GLU A 94 6.68 2.08 -15.95
CA GLU A 94 7.53 2.98 -16.74
C GLU A 94 6.97 3.22 -18.16
N GLN A 95 6.30 2.21 -18.74
CA GLN A 95 5.65 2.32 -20.05
C GLN A 95 4.27 2.99 -20.00
N SER A 96 3.64 3.06 -18.82
CA SER A 96 2.35 3.72 -18.63
C SER A 96 2.49 5.25 -18.70
N SER A 97 1.65 5.88 -19.53
CA SER A 97 1.63 7.33 -19.75
C SER A 97 1.30 8.15 -18.49
N SER A 98 0.68 7.52 -17.49
CA SER A 98 0.27 8.18 -16.24
C SER A 98 1.38 8.24 -15.19
N ALA A 99 2.30 7.28 -15.19
CA ALA A 99 3.43 7.26 -14.26
C ALA A 99 4.66 7.98 -14.84
N SER A 100 4.88 7.86 -16.16
CA SER A 100 5.95 8.57 -16.88
C SER A 100 5.80 10.11 -16.84
N SER A 101 4.60 10.62 -16.59
CA SER A 101 4.32 12.05 -16.45
C SER A 101 4.52 12.59 -15.02
N SER A 102 4.67 11.71 -14.01
CA SER A 102 4.91 12.09 -12.61
C SER A 102 6.35 11.80 -12.18
N PRO A 103 7.18 12.83 -11.91
CA PRO A 103 8.56 12.63 -11.45
C PRO A 103 8.67 11.81 -10.16
N ALA A 104 7.70 11.95 -9.25
CA ALA A 104 7.67 11.22 -7.98
C ALA A 104 7.34 9.73 -8.17
N ALA A 105 6.43 9.40 -9.09
CA ALA A 105 6.13 8.01 -9.44
C ALA A 105 7.36 7.35 -10.11
N MET A 106 8.04 8.06 -11.00
CA MET A 106 9.29 7.58 -11.62
C MET A 106 10.43 7.40 -10.62
N GLY A 107 10.55 8.28 -9.62
CA GLY A 107 11.52 8.13 -8.53
C GLY A 107 11.31 6.82 -7.76
N SER A 108 10.07 6.55 -7.36
CA SER A 108 9.68 5.33 -6.65
C SER A 108 9.89 4.07 -7.51
N ALA A 109 9.60 4.13 -8.82
CA ALA A 109 9.86 3.02 -9.74
C ALA A 109 11.36 2.69 -9.88
N ARG A 110 12.22 3.70 -9.89
CA ARG A 110 13.68 3.52 -9.92
C ARG A 110 14.22 2.92 -8.62
N GLU A 111 13.72 3.38 -7.48
CA GLU A 111 14.06 2.79 -6.18
C GLU A 111 13.61 1.32 -6.12
N ALA A 112 12.42 1.01 -6.64
CA ALA A 112 11.95 -0.37 -6.73
C ALA A 112 12.91 -1.23 -7.56
N LYS A 113 13.36 -0.73 -8.72
CA LYS A 113 14.35 -1.42 -9.56
C LYS A 113 15.67 -1.65 -8.82
N SER A 114 16.17 -0.65 -8.09
CA SER A 114 17.39 -0.77 -7.29
C SER A 114 17.24 -1.83 -6.18
N ALA A 115 16.10 -1.88 -5.50
CA ALA A 115 15.80 -2.92 -4.52
C ALA A 115 15.78 -4.32 -5.16
N LEU A 116 15.20 -4.46 -6.36
CA LEU A 116 15.20 -5.75 -7.08
C LEU A 116 16.58 -6.19 -7.54
N ASP A 117 17.45 -5.27 -7.94
CA ASP A 117 18.83 -5.61 -8.29
C ASP A 117 19.62 -6.03 -7.05
N ALA A 118 19.41 -5.38 -5.90
CA ALA A 118 19.94 -5.85 -4.62
C ALA A 118 19.40 -7.24 -4.24
N ALA A 119 18.11 -7.51 -4.48
CA ALA A 119 17.52 -8.82 -4.24
C ALA A 119 18.21 -9.93 -5.05
N LYS A 120 18.53 -9.68 -6.34
CA LYS A 120 19.25 -10.65 -7.19
C LYS A 120 20.62 -10.99 -6.60
N VAL A 121 21.37 -9.97 -6.19
CA VAL A 121 22.69 -10.15 -5.56
C VAL A 121 22.57 -10.97 -4.28
N LEU A 122 21.54 -10.75 -3.47
CA LEU A 122 21.31 -11.53 -2.24
C LEU A 122 20.93 -12.99 -2.53
N VAL A 123 20.17 -13.25 -3.60
CA VAL A 123 19.90 -14.63 -4.05
C VAL A 123 21.20 -15.34 -4.43
N GLU A 124 22.10 -14.67 -5.16
CA GLU A 124 23.42 -15.22 -5.53
C GLU A 124 24.30 -15.50 -4.30
N GLN A 125 24.18 -14.68 -3.25
CA GLN A 125 24.86 -14.86 -1.97
C GLN A 125 24.20 -15.92 -1.07
N GLN A 126 23.11 -16.55 -1.52
CA GLN A 126 22.25 -17.44 -0.72
C GLN A 126 21.62 -16.78 0.52
N ASP A 127 21.58 -15.45 0.59
CA ASP A 127 20.81 -14.73 1.60
C ASP A 127 19.34 -14.60 1.14
N LEU A 128 18.61 -15.71 1.26
CA LEU A 128 17.23 -15.81 0.79
C LEU A 128 16.27 -14.92 1.58
N SER A 129 16.52 -14.75 2.89
CA SER A 129 15.72 -13.87 3.75
C SER A 129 15.94 -12.40 3.37
N GLY A 130 17.20 -11.97 3.21
CA GLY A 130 17.53 -10.62 2.75
C GLY A 130 16.98 -10.35 1.35
N ALA A 131 17.09 -11.32 0.43
CA ALA A 131 16.54 -11.21 -0.90
C ALA A 131 15.02 -10.99 -0.88
N LEU A 132 14.29 -11.74 -0.05
CA LEU A 132 12.84 -11.57 0.07
C LEU A 132 12.48 -10.19 0.65
N VAL A 133 13.21 -9.69 1.64
CA VAL A 133 13.00 -8.34 2.18
C VAL A 133 13.11 -7.30 1.07
N LYS A 134 14.11 -7.42 0.20
CA LYS A 134 14.28 -6.53 -0.95
C LYS A 134 13.19 -6.68 -2.01
N VAL A 135 12.64 -7.88 -2.21
CA VAL A 135 11.45 -8.09 -3.06
C VAL A 135 10.22 -7.38 -2.49
N ILE A 136 10.00 -7.46 -1.16
CA ILE A 136 8.90 -6.78 -0.48
C ILE A 136 9.05 -5.27 -0.62
N GLU A 137 10.26 -4.74 -0.36
CA GLU A 137 10.58 -3.31 -0.52
C GLU A 137 10.27 -2.83 -1.94
N GLY A 138 10.75 -3.54 -2.97
CA GLY A 138 10.44 -3.22 -4.36
C GLY A 138 8.94 -3.23 -4.67
N LYS A 139 8.18 -4.17 -4.09
CA LYS A 139 6.72 -4.25 -4.28
C LYS A 139 5.99 -3.05 -3.67
N GLU A 140 6.35 -2.66 -2.46
CA GLU A 140 5.71 -1.52 -1.79
C GLU A 140 6.04 -0.19 -2.49
N LEU A 141 7.26 -0.05 -3.03
CA LEU A 141 7.65 1.10 -3.84
C LEU A 141 6.85 1.21 -5.14
N ILE A 142 6.59 0.10 -5.83
CA ILE A 142 5.71 0.08 -7.00
C ILE A 142 4.29 0.48 -6.62
N LYS A 143 3.76 -0.05 -5.52
CA LYS A 143 2.42 0.30 -5.05
C LYS A 143 2.29 1.79 -4.72
N ALA A 144 3.31 2.37 -4.08
CA ALA A 144 3.37 3.81 -3.84
C ALA A 144 3.41 4.60 -5.17
N ALA A 145 4.23 4.15 -6.13
CA ALA A 145 4.34 4.77 -7.44
C ALA A 145 3.01 4.75 -8.22
N GLU A 146 2.27 3.63 -8.20
CA GLU A 146 0.94 3.47 -8.79
C GLU A 146 -0.09 4.43 -8.15
N GLN A 147 -0.05 4.60 -6.82
CA GLN A 147 -0.92 5.53 -6.11
C GLN A 147 -0.62 6.99 -6.48
N ILE A 148 0.67 7.35 -6.55
CA ILE A 148 1.10 8.69 -6.98
C ILE A 148 0.65 8.98 -8.41
N ALA A 149 0.87 8.04 -9.33
CA ALA A 149 0.44 8.17 -10.72
C ALA A 149 -1.09 8.32 -10.85
N SER A 150 -1.84 7.58 -10.04
CA SER A 150 -3.30 7.66 -10.00
C SER A 150 -3.80 9.00 -9.45
N ALA A 151 -3.15 9.52 -8.40
CA ALA A 151 -3.48 10.81 -7.80
C ALA A 151 -3.17 11.99 -8.73
N ALA A 152 -2.05 11.95 -9.44
CA ALA A 152 -1.67 12.97 -10.42
C ALA A 152 -2.72 13.12 -11.53
N ASN A 153 -3.29 12.02 -12.01
CA ASN A 153 -4.37 12.06 -13.01
C ASN A 153 -5.67 12.70 -12.51
N LEU A 154 -5.97 12.60 -11.21
CA LEU A 154 -7.15 13.25 -10.61
C LEU A 154 -6.95 14.76 -10.43
N GLU A 155 -5.71 15.21 -10.21
CA GLU A 155 -5.38 16.63 -10.03
C GLU A 155 -5.48 17.42 -11.35
N PHE A 156 -5.13 16.81 -12.48
CA PHE A 156 -5.33 17.38 -13.82
C PHE A 156 -6.80 17.36 -14.32
N ALA A 157 -7.66 16.52 -13.73
CA ALA A 157 -9.09 16.46 -14.07
C ALA A 157 -9.95 17.45 -13.26
N ARG A 158 -9.35 18.17 -12.30
CA ARG A 158 -10.08 19.15 -11.49
C ARG A 158 -10.27 20.43 -12.32
N PRO A 159 -11.51 20.85 -12.66
CA PRO A 159 -11.70 22.15 -13.28
C PRO A 159 -11.17 23.19 -12.29
N THR A 160 -10.17 23.96 -12.73
CA THR A 160 -9.75 25.19 -12.09
C THR A 160 -10.88 26.22 -12.22
N SER A 161 -11.96 26.04 -11.44
CA SER A 161 -12.86 27.13 -11.10
C SER A 161 -12.19 28.00 -10.04
N THR A 162 -11.06 28.60 -10.40
CA THR A 162 -10.48 29.72 -9.68
C THR A 162 -11.33 30.94 -10.00
N LEU A 163 -12.22 31.27 -9.05
CA LEU A 163 -12.45 32.64 -8.57
C LEU A 163 -12.29 33.74 -9.63
N SER A 164 -13.36 34.02 -10.37
CA SER A 164 -13.47 35.24 -11.17
C SER A 164 -14.85 35.88 -11.02
N ASP A 165 -15.33 36.00 -9.77
CA ASP A 165 -16.50 36.83 -9.40
C ASP A 165 -16.39 37.23 -7.93
N ALA A 166 -15.40 38.07 -7.58
CA ALA A 166 -15.37 38.73 -6.26
C ALA A 166 -14.60 40.07 -6.26
N GLU A 167 -14.54 40.78 -7.39
CA GLU A 167 -13.82 42.06 -7.47
C GLU A 167 -14.60 43.18 -8.18
N SER A 168 -15.92 43.22 -8.00
CA SER A 168 -16.74 44.36 -8.48
C SER A 168 -17.94 44.63 -7.57
N ALA A 169 -17.71 44.99 -6.31
CA ALA A 169 -18.75 45.57 -5.45
C ALA A 169 -18.26 46.32 -4.18
N ALA A 170 -17.00 46.77 -4.11
CA ALA A 170 -16.49 47.45 -2.91
C ALA A 170 -15.68 48.71 -3.22
N SER A 171 -16.26 49.64 -3.99
CA SER A 171 -15.81 51.04 -4.03
C SER A 171 -16.93 51.97 -4.50
N ALA A 172 -17.99 52.10 -3.70
CA ALA A 172 -18.94 53.20 -3.83
C ALA A 172 -19.83 53.33 -2.57
N ALA A 173 -19.27 53.68 -1.40
CA ALA A 173 -20.06 54.26 -0.31
C ALA A 173 -19.16 54.86 0.79
N ILE A 174 -18.48 55.97 0.52
CA ILE A 174 -18.06 56.90 1.58
C ILE A 174 -18.45 58.31 1.15
N LYS A 175 -19.69 58.71 1.44
CA LYS A 175 -19.99 59.92 2.23
C LYS A 175 -21.49 60.23 2.25
N SER A 176 -21.92 60.55 3.47
CA SER A 176 -22.92 61.56 3.81
C SER A 176 -24.36 61.11 4.00
N GLY A 177 -24.72 60.94 5.28
CA GLY A 177 -25.73 61.83 5.84
C GLY A 177 -27.04 61.21 6.33
N MET A 178 -27.30 61.47 7.61
CA MET A 178 -28.61 61.59 8.29
C MET A 178 -29.37 60.30 8.69
N SER A 179 -29.49 60.17 10.03
CA SER A 179 -30.68 59.86 10.86
C SER A 179 -31.69 58.82 10.32
N GLU A 180 -32.17 57.80 11.04
CA GLU A 180 -32.71 57.77 12.40
C GLU A 180 -32.73 56.32 12.93
N ASP A 181 -32.55 56.22 14.24
CA ASP A 181 -33.29 55.39 15.20
C ASP A 181 -33.91 54.05 14.74
N THR A 182 -33.21 52.94 15.03
CA THR A 182 -33.80 51.68 15.51
C THR A 182 -32.70 50.86 16.21
N ARG A 183 -32.72 50.80 17.55
CA ARG A 183 -32.05 49.77 18.37
C ARG A 183 -33.14 48.93 19.05
N PRO A 184 -32.86 47.72 19.61
CA PRO A 184 -31.63 46.92 19.55
C PRO A 184 -31.87 45.40 19.35
N ARG A 185 -30.83 44.65 18.93
CA ARG A 185 -30.49 43.40 19.65
C ARG A 185 -29.00 43.07 19.46
N ILE A 186 -28.22 43.51 20.44
CA ILE A 186 -26.85 43.04 20.67
C ILE A 186 -26.99 41.82 21.58
N ILE A 187 -26.50 40.66 21.15
CA ILE A 187 -26.19 39.56 22.05
C ILE A 187 -24.66 39.48 22.07
N VAL A 188 -24.06 39.95 23.17
CA VAL A 188 -22.64 39.79 23.49
C VAL A 188 -22.55 38.90 24.72
N SER A 189 -21.60 37.96 24.64
CA SER A 189 -21.03 37.12 25.71
C SER A 189 -21.98 36.07 26.32
N SER A 190 -21.53 34.86 26.62
CA SER A 190 -20.30 34.57 27.35
C SER A 190 -19.71 33.20 27.00
N THR A 191 -18.39 33.11 26.90
CA THR A 191 -17.63 31.88 27.17
C THR A 191 -17.73 31.53 28.66
N PRO A 192 -17.85 30.24 28.99
CA PRO A 192 -17.18 29.70 30.15
C PRO A 192 -16.18 28.62 29.73
N ASP A 193 -14.93 28.90 30.07
CA ASP A 193 -13.85 27.96 30.39
C ASP A 193 -14.36 26.84 31.31
N ILE A 194 -14.06 25.57 30.97
CA ILE A 194 -13.89 24.38 31.85
C ILE A 194 -13.34 23.23 30.96
N ALA A 195 -12.03 22.99 31.04
CA ALA A 195 -11.48 21.63 31.15
C ALA A 195 -11.40 21.29 32.66
N PRO A 196 -11.26 20.03 33.14
CA PRO A 196 -10.83 18.79 32.47
C PRO A 196 -11.73 17.56 32.79
N ASP A 197 -11.56 16.41 32.11
CA ASP A 197 -11.17 15.15 32.76
C ASP A 197 -11.04 13.96 31.79
N LEU A 198 -9.97 13.20 31.96
CA LEU A 198 -9.74 11.86 31.40
C LEU A 198 -10.59 10.83 32.16
N PRO A 199 -11.07 9.76 31.52
CA PRO A 199 -11.21 8.49 32.23
C PRO A 199 -9.84 7.78 32.27
N THR A 200 -9.14 7.91 33.39
CA THR A 200 -8.11 6.96 33.81
C THR A 200 -8.78 5.81 34.56
N ALA A 201 -8.67 4.59 34.04
CA ALA A 201 -8.82 3.34 34.80
C ALA A 201 -7.95 2.31 34.07
N SER A 202 -6.68 2.15 34.40
CA SER A 202 -6.10 1.49 35.58
C SER A 202 -6.76 0.16 35.94
N SER A 203 -6.09 -0.91 35.46
CA SER A 203 -5.72 -2.13 36.18
C SER A 203 -6.80 -2.94 36.89
N THR A 204 -7.06 -4.16 36.40
CA THR A 204 -7.07 -5.38 37.25
C THR A 204 -6.80 -6.62 36.38
N ILE A 205 -5.66 -7.24 36.65
CA ILE A 205 -5.23 -8.57 36.18
C ILE A 205 -6.01 -9.64 36.98
N PRO A 206 -6.67 -10.63 36.36
CA PRO A 206 -7.07 -11.83 37.09
C PRO A 206 -5.87 -12.77 37.22
N VAL A 207 -5.39 -12.91 38.46
CA VAL A 207 -4.48 -13.96 38.91
C VAL A 207 -5.17 -15.32 38.75
N ILE A 208 -4.65 -16.18 37.87
CA ILE A 208 -5.00 -17.60 37.88
C ILE A 208 -4.11 -18.26 38.93
N ARG A 209 -4.67 -18.51 40.13
CA ARG A 209 -4.04 -19.38 41.12
C ARG A 209 -4.21 -20.84 40.71
N ILE A 210 -3.07 -21.50 40.62
CA ILE A 210 -2.91 -22.95 40.68
C ILE A 210 -3.38 -23.40 42.07
N LEU A 211 -4.25 -24.42 42.11
CA LEU A 211 -4.54 -25.21 43.30
C LEU A 211 -4.17 -26.66 42.96
N ASP A 212 -3.51 -27.29 43.93
CA ASP A 212 -2.83 -28.60 43.93
C ASP A 212 -3.53 -29.75 43.17
#